data_AF-E0WUJ8-F1
#
_entry.id   AF-E0WUJ8-F1
#
_cell.length_a   1.000
_cell.length_b   1.000
_cell.length_c   1.000
_cell.angle_alpha   90.00
_cell.angle_beta   90.00
_cell.angle_gamma   90.00
#
_symmetry.space_group_name_H-M   'P 1'
#
loop_
_entity.id
_entity.type
_entity.pdbx_description
1 polymer ?
#
loop_
_entity_poly.entity_id
_entity_poly.type
_entity_poly.pdbx_seq_one_letter_code
_entity_poly.pdbx_strand_id
1 'polypeptide(L)'
;MEKRSDEIKIPLTRAFLQQHQLSELLDNVWNDEQELALGSQNSPALHREAVNSWKTQEVSLMGSGENSRFASQLVLQLEDNPAVRKAAAKLAGKYPGRSVLVQLDAEGHYRVVYGDPSILRGYLRWQVVGHGRKDDRTKHDQTLGGSDALELASKIARLSQQLNDDYSINSQPGYISLVGCSLAERDVTTNYAHQLALSLDQQGIRTDIAARRTDVMVSQSGRKFTQSSEGDWQHKISEDKLLLRWNKQGKLLPATEADLALRLQRIKAIVDELALGKITYPSLTQQQLAYLADAFQHADEGLDVKRLMQTIFDAEQRQAWHQEVYQLLQLQRIHPQLANLSSQAALQLSQDWRENQAKSIAELAMTARKNTAPEVNITAQIAPQAFYIEHPTFNTLASETALGLAWLAACSQETAKCRCFSLMPSSTNSKP
;
A
#
# COMPACT_ATOMS: atom_id res chain seq x y z
N MET A 1 12.87 -51.52 53.88
CA MET A 1 14.18 -51.88 53.30
C MET A 1 14.34 -51.08 52.02
N GLU A 2 15.41 -50.30 51.96
CA GLU A 2 15.68 -49.19 51.05
C GLU A 2 15.53 -49.51 49.56
N LYS A 3 14.95 -48.57 48.81
CA LYS A 3 15.17 -48.46 47.36
C LYS A 3 15.81 -47.10 47.07
N ARG A 4 16.99 -47.17 46.46
CA ARG A 4 17.88 -46.08 46.05
C ARG A 4 17.14 -45.01 45.23
N SER A 5 17.43 -43.75 45.53
CA SER A 5 17.21 -42.62 44.64
C SER A 5 18.32 -42.58 43.60
N ASP A 6 18.00 -42.90 42.35
CA ASP A 6 18.88 -42.58 41.23
C ASP A 6 18.41 -41.24 40.63
N GLU A 7 19.13 -40.17 40.95
CA GLU A 7 19.07 -38.88 40.24
C GLU A 7 19.44 -39.12 38.77
N ILE A 8 18.44 -39.04 37.89
CA ILE A 8 18.67 -38.99 36.45
C ILE A 8 19.23 -37.59 36.13
N LYS A 9 20.56 -37.46 36.09
CA LYS A 9 21.23 -36.32 35.46
C LYS A 9 21.04 -36.43 33.95
N ILE A 10 20.00 -35.77 33.43
CA ILE A 10 19.81 -35.59 32.00
C ILE A 10 20.95 -34.69 31.49
N PRO A 11 21.80 -35.13 30.55
CA PRO A 11 22.79 -34.26 29.97
C PRO A 11 22.07 -33.25 29.07
N LEU A 12 22.11 -31.97 29.45
CA LEU A 12 21.73 -30.87 28.59
C LEU A 12 22.57 -30.97 27.31
N THR A 13 21.95 -31.47 26.25
CA THR A 13 22.62 -31.64 24.96
C THR A 13 22.93 -30.27 24.37
N ARG A 14 24.01 -30.20 23.60
CA ARG A 14 24.50 -28.98 22.91
C ARG A 14 23.40 -28.26 22.12
N ALA A 15 22.39 -28.99 21.64
CA ALA A 15 21.21 -28.47 20.95
C ALA A 15 20.28 -27.65 21.87
N PHE A 16 20.12 -28.03 23.13
CA PHE A 16 19.28 -27.30 24.10
C PHE A 16 19.93 -25.98 24.52
N LEU A 17 21.26 -25.96 24.71
CA LEU A 17 22.03 -24.72 24.94
C LEU A 17 22.00 -23.80 23.72
N GLN A 18 22.03 -24.37 22.50
CA GLN A 18 21.96 -23.59 21.27
C GLN A 18 20.56 -23.00 21.03
N GLN A 19 19.49 -23.70 21.42
CA GLN A 19 18.12 -23.20 21.35
C GLN A 19 17.84 -22.12 22.41
N HIS A 20 18.39 -22.25 23.62
CA HIS A 20 18.32 -21.20 24.65
C HIS A 20 19.16 -19.96 24.29
N GLN A 21 20.33 -20.14 23.68
CA GLN A 21 21.10 -19.00 23.14
C GLN A 21 20.38 -18.33 21.97
N LEU A 22 19.68 -19.10 21.12
CA LEU A 22 18.87 -18.54 20.04
C LEU A 22 17.63 -17.81 20.55
N SER A 23 16.97 -18.30 21.62
CA SER A 23 15.87 -17.58 22.25
C SER A 23 16.37 -16.31 22.95
N GLU A 24 17.48 -16.36 23.70
CA GLU A 24 18.08 -15.16 24.29
C GLU A 24 18.54 -14.16 23.21
N LEU A 25 19.09 -14.61 22.08
CA LEU A 25 19.43 -13.74 20.96
C LEU A 25 18.20 -13.14 20.28
N LEU A 26 17.10 -13.90 20.12
CA LEU A 26 15.85 -13.40 19.56
C LEU A 26 15.13 -12.44 20.51
N ASP A 27 15.12 -12.74 21.81
CA ASP A 27 14.55 -11.91 22.86
C ASP A 27 15.37 -10.61 23.02
N ASN A 28 16.70 -10.68 22.91
CA ASN A 28 17.57 -9.49 22.91
C ASN A 28 17.42 -8.65 21.64
N VAL A 29 17.29 -9.29 20.47
CA VAL A 29 17.01 -8.57 19.19
C VAL A 29 15.65 -7.87 19.25
N TRP A 30 14.64 -8.47 19.88
CA TRP A 30 13.33 -7.86 20.01
C TRP A 30 13.29 -6.78 21.10
N ASN A 31 14.01 -6.96 22.21
CA ASN A 31 14.16 -5.94 23.26
C ASN A 31 14.90 -4.69 22.74
N ASP A 32 16.00 -4.87 22.00
CA ASP A 32 16.72 -3.76 21.34
C ASP A 32 15.84 -3.04 20.30
N GLU A 33 14.90 -3.75 19.66
CA GLU A 33 13.97 -3.17 18.69
C GLU A 33 12.84 -2.38 19.38
N GLN A 34 12.34 -2.83 20.54
CA GLN A 34 11.37 -2.09 21.35
C GLN A 34 11.92 -0.75 21.86
N GLU A 35 13.22 -0.65 22.20
CA GLU A 35 13.89 0.62 22.54
C GLU A 35 13.98 1.63 21.37
N LEU A 36 13.64 1.21 20.14
CA LEU A 36 13.71 2.04 18.93
C LEU A 36 12.34 2.46 18.40
N ALA A 37 11.28 2.21 19.16
CA ALA A 37 9.97 2.74 18.87
C ALA A 37 10.01 4.27 18.90
N LEU A 38 9.44 4.91 17.88
CA LEU A 38 9.30 6.38 17.85
C LEU A 38 8.08 6.86 18.66
N GLY A 39 7.59 6.02 19.59
CA GLY A 39 6.31 6.10 20.30
C GLY A 39 6.11 7.30 21.23
N SER A 40 4.85 7.56 21.55
CA SER A 40 4.38 8.76 22.27
C SER A 40 4.45 8.64 23.81
N GLN A 41 4.28 7.43 24.35
CA GLN A 41 4.02 7.15 25.78
C GLN A 41 5.19 7.49 26.72
N ASN A 42 6.37 7.80 26.20
CA ASN A 42 7.52 8.34 26.94
C ASN A 42 8.39 9.17 25.99
N SER A 43 7.79 10.17 25.33
CA SER A 43 8.52 11.03 24.38
C SER A 43 9.76 11.63 25.07
N PRO A 44 10.97 11.25 24.65
CA PRO A 44 12.19 11.74 25.29
C PRO A 44 12.31 13.26 25.14
N ALA A 45 13.14 13.87 25.99
CA ALA A 45 13.45 15.29 25.91
C ALA A 45 13.80 15.69 24.47
N LEU A 46 13.18 16.78 24.01
CA LEU A 46 13.34 17.29 22.65
C LEU A 46 14.68 18.00 22.53
N HIS A 47 15.59 17.42 21.75
CA HIS A 47 16.90 18.00 21.41
C HIS A 47 16.91 18.40 19.95
N ARG A 48 16.90 19.71 19.72
CA ARG A 48 16.81 20.32 18.39
C ARG A 48 17.73 21.53 18.24
N GLU A 49 18.78 21.58 19.06
CA GLU A 49 19.81 22.62 19.03
C GLU A 49 20.59 22.59 17.71
N ALA A 50 21.60 23.45 17.54
CA ALA A 50 22.37 23.57 16.31
C ALA A 50 22.89 22.22 15.77
N VAL A 51 22.62 21.94 14.49
CA VAL A 51 22.86 20.61 13.89
C VAL A 51 24.31 20.12 13.99
N ASN A 52 25.28 21.04 14.10
CA ASN A 52 26.69 20.72 14.20
C ASN A 52 27.06 19.99 15.50
N SER A 53 26.30 20.16 16.58
CA SER A 53 26.54 19.45 17.85
C SER A 53 25.90 18.07 17.91
N TRP A 54 25.07 17.72 16.93
CA TRP A 54 24.33 16.46 16.96
C TRP A 54 25.28 15.27 16.79
N LYS A 55 24.91 14.11 17.33
CA LYS A 55 25.66 12.88 17.08
C LYS A 55 25.31 12.32 15.70
N THR A 56 26.25 11.60 15.10
CA THR A 56 26.03 10.83 13.87
C THR A 56 25.85 9.35 14.20
N GLN A 57 25.35 8.58 13.23
CA GLN A 57 25.20 7.13 13.34
C GLN A 57 25.72 6.50 12.06
N GLU A 58 26.53 5.45 12.23
CA GLU A 58 27.02 4.67 11.10
C GLU A 58 25.86 3.98 10.38
N VAL A 59 25.86 4.05 9.05
CA VAL A 59 24.85 3.44 8.20
C VAL A 59 25.28 2.03 7.79
N SER A 60 24.71 1.01 8.44
CA SER A 60 24.92 -0.38 8.05
C SER A 60 24.21 -0.69 6.73
N LEU A 61 24.96 -1.19 5.74
CA LEU A 61 24.47 -1.49 4.40
C LEU A 61 23.73 -2.85 4.41
N MET A 62 22.42 -2.82 4.69
CA MET A 62 21.58 -4.03 4.78
C MET A 62 20.80 -4.31 3.49
N GLY A 63 21.24 -3.72 2.36
CA GLY A 63 20.49 -3.63 1.11
C GLY A 63 19.85 -4.95 0.69
N SER A 64 18.53 -5.02 0.77
CA SER A 64 17.78 -6.23 0.38
C SER A 64 17.55 -6.35 -1.13
N GLY A 65 18.05 -5.40 -1.93
CA GLY A 65 17.85 -5.38 -3.39
C GLY A 65 16.38 -5.24 -3.81
N GLU A 66 15.45 -4.93 -2.90
CA GLU A 66 14.03 -4.82 -3.21
C GLU A 66 13.78 -3.73 -4.25
N ASN A 67 12.98 -4.04 -5.28
CA ASN A 67 12.54 -3.06 -6.25
C ASN A 67 11.81 -1.89 -5.56
N SER A 68 12.37 -0.70 -5.69
CA SER A 68 11.76 0.56 -5.25
C SER A 68 11.27 1.32 -6.47
N ARG A 69 10.03 1.80 -6.42
CA ARG A 69 9.48 2.73 -7.44
C ARG A 69 10.17 4.09 -7.45
N PHE A 70 10.92 4.41 -6.40
CA PHE A 70 11.65 5.67 -6.26
C PHE A 70 13.05 5.53 -6.82
N ALA A 71 13.46 6.50 -7.64
CA ALA A 71 14.79 6.54 -8.24
C ALA A 71 15.87 6.77 -7.18
N SER A 72 15.59 7.63 -6.21
CA SER A 72 16.44 7.92 -5.05
C SER A 72 15.61 8.43 -3.87
N GLN A 73 16.25 8.56 -2.70
CA GLN A 73 15.59 9.05 -1.50
C GLN A 73 16.48 9.95 -0.64
N LEU A 74 15.84 10.90 0.03
CA LEU A 74 16.39 11.66 1.13
C LEU A 74 15.77 11.15 2.44
N VAL A 75 16.58 10.88 3.44
CA VAL A 75 16.16 10.61 4.82
C VAL A 75 16.48 11.86 5.63
N LEU A 76 15.47 12.44 6.26
CA LEU A 76 15.56 13.69 7.00
C LEU A 76 15.37 13.41 8.50
N GLN A 77 16.42 13.58 9.29
CA GLN A 77 16.39 13.46 10.75
C GLN A 77 16.10 14.82 11.38
N LEU A 78 15.05 14.90 12.21
CA LEU A 78 14.55 16.18 12.76
C LEU A 78 14.92 16.49 14.21
N GLU A 79 15.55 15.56 14.93
CA GLU A 79 15.96 15.75 16.32
C GLU A 79 17.19 14.89 16.66
N ASP A 80 18.00 15.31 17.64
CA ASP A 80 19.15 14.53 18.14
C ASP A 80 18.73 13.52 19.21
N ASN A 81 17.90 12.57 18.79
CA ASN A 81 17.47 11.48 19.63
C ASN A 81 18.10 10.15 19.17
N PRO A 82 18.62 9.28 20.07
CA PRO A 82 19.21 8.00 19.69
C PRO A 82 18.31 7.07 18.85
N ALA A 83 17.02 6.96 19.18
CA ALA A 83 16.07 6.14 18.44
C ALA A 83 15.82 6.71 17.04
N VAL A 84 15.58 8.02 16.95
CA VAL A 84 15.42 8.75 15.67
C VAL A 84 16.65 8.62 14.79
N ARG A 85 17.85 8.81 15.35
CA ARG A 85 19.13 8.70 14.66
C ARG A 85 19.39 7.28 14.14
N LYS A 86 19.16 6.26 14.96
CA LYS A 86 19.24 4.84 14.56
C LYS A 86 18.21 4.50 13.47
N ALA A 87 16.97 4.95 13.61
CA ALA A 87 15.92 4.73 12.61
C ALA A 87 16.29 5.36 11.26
N ALA A 88 16.79 6.60 11.27
CA ALA A 88 17.22 7.30 10.06
C ALA A 88 18.38 6.58 9.34
N ALA A 89 19.38 6.12 10.11
CA ALA A 89 20.48 5.32 9.56
C ALA A 89 20.00 4.00 8.94
N LYS A 90 19.11 3.25 9.61
CA LYS A 90 18.52 2.00 9.09
C LYS A 90 17.73 2.23 7.80
N LEU A 91 17.00 3.35 7.70
CA LEU A 91 16.25 3.72 6.49
C LEU A 91 17.16 4.06 5.30
N ALA A 92 18.29 4.72 5.54
CA ALA A 92 19.29 4.99 4.52
C ALA A 92 19.99 3.69 4.07
N GLY A 93 20.36 2.84 5.03
CA GLY A 93 21.03 1.56 4.81
C GLY A 93 20.22 0.52 4.03
N LYS A 94 18.89 0.70 3.93
CA LYS A 94 18.02 -0.13 3.09
C LYS A 94 18.30 0.04 1.58
N TYR A 95 18.69 1.25 1.15
CA TYR A 95 18.96 1.57 -0.26
C TYR A 95 20.25 2.39 -0.40
N PRO A 96 21.42 1.83 -0.05
CA PRO A 96 22.63 2.61 0.21
C PRO A 96 23.12 3.41 -0.99
N GLY A 97 23.11 2.84 -2.21
CA GLY A 97 23.50 3.56 -3.43
C GLY A 97 22.48 4.55 -3.98
N ARG A 98 21.38 4.80 -3.25
CA ARG A 98 20.25 5.65 -3.67
C ARG A 98 19.69 6.50 -2.52
N SER A 99 20.43 6.63 -1.42
CA SER A 99 19.98 7.31 -0.21
C SER A 99 20.95 8.38 0.23
N VAL A 100 20.40 9.51 0.63
CA VAL A 100 21.13 10.59 1.32
C VAL A 100 20.49 10.78 2.69
N LEU A 101 21.28 10.84 3.76
CA LEU A 101 20.80 11.15 5.11
C LEU A 101 21.23 12.57 5.48
N VAL A 102 20.24 13.37 5.84
CA VAL A 102 20.38 14.76 6.26
C VAL A 102 19.87 14.91 7.68
N GLN A 103 20.60 15.66 8.49
CA GLN A 103 20.12 16.17 9.78
C GLN A 103 19.72 17.64 9.61
N LEU A 104 18.63 18.05 10.25
CA LEU A 104 18.06 19.40 10.15
C LEU A 104 17.63 19.89 11.53
N ASP A 105 18.16 21.03 11.96
CA ASP A 105 17.87 21.61 13.28
C ASP A 105 16.60 22.50 13.32
N ALA A 106 16.35 23.09 14.49
CA ALA A 106 15.20 23.95 14.71
C ALA A 106 15.22 25.22 13.84
N GLU A 107 16.39 25.78 13.56
CA GLU A 107 16.58 27.01 12.78
C GLU A 107 16.58 26.76 11.26
N GLY A 108 16.62 25.49 10.85
CA GLY A 108 16.64 25.07 9.45
C GLY A 108 18.04 25.03 8.85
N HIS A 109 19.09 24.93 9.67
CA HIS A 109 20.42 24.56 9.19
C HIS A 109 20.48 23.04 9.05
N TYR A 110 21.14 22.59 7.99
CA TYR A 110 21.25 21.17 7.69
C TYR A 110 22.71 20.76 7.52
N ARG A 111 22.96 19.46 7.67
CA ARG A 111 24.20 18.83 7.23
C ARG A 111 23.92 17.45 6.66
N VAL A 112 24.67 17.09 5.61
CA VAL A 112 24.67 15.75 5.04
C VAL A 112 25.57 14.86 5.89
N VAL A 113 25.05 13.75 6.39
CA VAL A 113 25.81 12.81 7.25
C VAL A 113 26.03 11.44 6.59
N TYR A 114 25.34 11.16 5.48
CA TYR A 114 25.59 9.96 4.66
C TYR A 114 25.08 10.16 3.22
N GLY A 115 25.79 9.56 2.27
CA GLY A 115 25.43 9.59 0.84
C GLY A 115 25.88 10.86 0.12
N ASP A 116 25.83 10.82 -1.20
CA ASP A 116 26.15 11.95 -2.07
C ASP A 116 24.84 12.63 -2.55
N PRO A 117 24.60 13.91 -2.21
CA PRO A 117 23.43 14.67 -2.68
C PRO A 117 23.23 14.64 -4.20
N SER A 118 24.30 14.52 -5.00
CA SER A 118 24.22 14.54 -6.47
C SER A 118 23.33 13.43 -7.07
N ILE A 119 23.10 12.35 -6.32
CA ILE A 119 22.25 11.21 -6.71
C ILE A 119 20.75 11.50 -6.60
N LEU A 120 20.35 12.58 -5.91
CA LEU A 120 18.96 12.96 -5.69
C LEU A 120 18.33 13.48 -6.99
N ARG A 121 17.84 12.54 -7.81
CA ARG A 121 17.21 12.81 -9.10
C ARG A 121 16.02 11.89 -9.36
N GLY A 122 15.18 12.30 -10.31
CA GLY A 122 14.01 11.55 -10.74
C GLY A 122 12.87 11.63 -9.72
N TYR A 123 12.07 10.57 -9.63
CA TYR A 123 10.96 10.53 -8.69
C TYR A 123 11.42 10.21 -7.27
N LEU A 124 11.53 11.27 -6.45
CA LEU A 124 12.13 11.26 -5.11
C LEU A 124 11.16 10.84 -4.01
N ARG A 125 11.66 10.04 -3.06
CA ARG A 125 11.03 9.86 -1.74
C ARG A 125 11.79 10.64 -0.67
N TRP A 126 11.09 11.41 0.14
CA TRP A 126 11.62 11.93 1.39
C TRP A 126 11.08 11.10 2.56
N GLN A 127 11.94 10.67 3.46
CA GLN A 127 11.56 9.99 4.70
C GLN A 127 11.86 10.92 5.86
N VAL A 128 10.84 11.48 6.47
CA VAL A 128 10.98 12.47 7.54
C VAL A 128 10.85 11.75 8.88
N VAL A 129 11.92 11.76 9.67
CA VAL A 129 12.10 10.90 10.84
C VAL A 129 12.19 11.76 12.10
N GLY A 130 11.32 11.49 13.06
CA GLY A 130 11.25 12.16 14.35
C GLY A 130 10.19 11.52 15.24
N HIS A 131 10.17 11.88 16.52
CA HIS A 131 9.08 11.48 17.39
C HIS A 131 7.83 12.30 17.09
N GLY A 132 6.69 11.61 17.01
CA GLY A 132 5.38 12.24 17.00
C GLY A 132 4.97 12.58 18.43
N ARG A 133 4.69 13.85 18.71
CA ARG A 133 4.27 14.31 20.04
C ARG A 133 2.89 14.96 19.95
N LYS A 134 2.08 14.79 20.99
CA LYS A 134 0.77 15.41 21.12
C LYS A 134 0.70 16.08 22.48
N ASP A 135 0.28 17.34 22.51
CA ASP A 135 -0.16 17.96 23.75
C ASP A 135 -1.64 17.61 23.96
N ASP A 136 -1.95 16.86 25.03
CA ASP A 136 -3.33 16.45 25.33
C ASP A 136 -4.25 17.64 25.70
N ARG A 137 -3.68 18.82 25.97
CA ARG A 137 -4.43 20.03 26.32
C ARG A 137 -5.01 20.74 25.10
N THR A 138 -4.49 20.46 23.91
CA THR A 138 -4.83 21.15 22.66
C THR A 138 -4.89 20.12 21.54
N LYS A 139 -6.09 19.84 21.02
CA LYS A 139 -6.31 18.86 19.94
C LYS A 139 -5.55 19.17 18.63
N HIS A 140 -4.88 20.32 18.54
CA HIS A 140 -4.22 20.84 17.34
C HIS A 140 -2.69 20.88 17.44
N ASP A 141 -2.09 20.50 18.56
CA ASP A 141 -0.64 20.68 18.81
C ASP A 141 0.14 19.38 18.58
N GLN A 142 -0.25 18.63 17.55
CA GLN A 142 0.54 17.49 17.12
C GLN A 142 1.81 17.98 16.41
N THR A 143 2.96 17.42 16.78
CA THR A 143 4.25 17.78 16.18
C THR A 143 5.03 16.55 15.74
N LEU A 144 5.93 16.76 14.77
CA LEU A 144 6.92 15.77 14.36
C LEU A 144 8.31 16.39 14.55
N GLY A 145 9.16 15.79 15.38
CA GLY A 145 10.45 16.40 15.74
C GLY A 145 10.28 17.75 16.42
N GLY A 146 9.17 17.94 17.15
CA GLY A 146 8.81 19.21 17.79
C GLY A 146 8.37 20.32 16.83
N SER A 147 8.22 20.04 15.53
CA SER A 147 7.71 21.00 14.56
C SER A 147 6.22 20.75 14.29
N ASP A 148 5.42 21.82 14.30
CA ASP A 148 4.06 21.75 13.77
C ASP A 148 4.07 21.55 12.23
N ALA A 149 2.89 21.38 11.63
CA ALA A 149 2.77 21.11 10.20
C ALA A 149 3.24 22.28 9.31
N LEU A 150 3.01 23.53 9.72
CA LEU A 150 3.39 24.73 8.96
C LEU A 150 4.89 25.00 9.07
N GLU A 151 5.45 24.87 10.27
CA GLU A 151 6.88 24.97 10.55
C GLU A 151 7.65 23.92 9.75
N LEU A 152 7.21 22.66 9.77
CA LEU A 152 7.85 21.58 9.01
C LEU A 152 7.75 21.80 7.50
N ALA A 153 6.60 22.27 6.99
CA ALA A 153 6.46 22.60 5.57
C ALA A 153 7.45 23.69 5.13
N SER A 154 7.56 24.76 5.93
CA SER A 154 8.48 25.87 5.67
C SER A 154 9.95 25.40 5.69
N LYS A 155 10.29 24.51 6.62
CA LYS A 155 11.61 23.89 6.72
C LYS A 155 11.94 22.99 5.52
N ILE A 156 10.99 22.18 5.08
CA ILE A 156 11.15 21.34 3.89
C ILE A 156 11.37 22.21 2.66
N ALA A 157 10.58 23.28 2.48
CA ALA A 157 10.74 24.20 1.36
C ALA A 157 12.11 24.90 1.37
N ARG A 158 12.55 25.39 2.54
CA ARG A 158 13.87 25.98 2.70
C ARG A 158 15.00 24.99 2.41
N LEU A 159 14.89 23.76 2.90
CA LEU A 159 15.87 22.71 2.63
C LEU A 159 15.91 22.37 1.13
N SER A 160 14.77 22.28 0.46
CA SER A 160 14.74 22.08 -1.01
C SER A 160 15.48 23.19 -1.75
N GLN A 161 15.30 24.46 -1.33
CA GLN A 161 16.03 25.58 -1.91
C GLN A 161 17.53 25.49 -1.64
N GLN A 162 17.93 25.21 -0.39
CA GLN A 162 19.34 25.07 -0.03
C GLN A 162 20.04 23.92 -0.78
N LEU A 163 19.37 22.77 -0.94
CA LEU A 163 19.91 21.66 -1.75
C LEU A 163 20.07 22.02 -3.23
N ASN A 164 19.18 22.86 -3.76
CA ASN A 164 19.34 23.40 -5.10
C ASN A 164 20.56 24.34 -5.19
N ASP A 165 20.73 25.24 -4.22
CA ASP A 165 21.79 26.24 -4.24
C ASP A 165 23.17 25.59 -4.00
N ASP A 166 23.27 24.65 -3.07
CA ASP A 166 24.52 24.01 -2.67
C ASP A 166 24.96 22.88 -3.65
N TYR A 167 24.00 22.18 -4.27
CA TYR A 167 24.27 20.97 -5.06
C TYR A 167 23.59 20.93 -6.44
N SER A 168 22.88 21.98 -6.86
CA SER A 168 22.11 22.01 -8.11
C SER A 168 21.01 20.94 -8.20
N ILE A 169 20.42 20.57 -7.07
CA ILE A 169 19.33 19.58 -6.98
C ILE A 169 17.98 20.30 -7.15
N ASN A 170 17.55 20.47 -8.40
CA ASN A 170 16.26 21.08 -8.73
C ASN A 170 15.13 20.03 -8.79
N SER A 171 14.96 19.23 -7.74
CA SER A 171 13.89 18.24 -7.69
C SER A 171 13.17 18.24 -6.34
N GLN A 172 11.84 18.36 -6.41
CA GLN A 172 10.96 18.32 -5.25
C GLN A 172 10.64 16.86 -4.85
N PRO A 173 10.25 16.62 -3.58
CA PRO A 173 9.76 15.31 -3.18
C PRO A 173 8.51 14.93 -3.98
N GLY A 174 8.53 13.78 -4.64
CA GLY A 174 7.32 13.19 -5.25
C GLY A 174 6.49 12.37 -4.28
N TYR A 175 7.05 12.04 -3.11
CA TYR A 175 6.39 11.34 -2.02
C TYR A 175 7.11 11.59 -0.71
N ILE A 176 6.37 11.94 0.35
CA ILE A 176 6.88 12.08 1.71
C ILE A 176 6.35 10.93 2.57
N SER A 177 7.25 10.18 3.21
CA SER A 177 6.91 9.21 4.26
C SER A 177 7.24 9.83 5.61
N LEU A 178 6.23 10.20 6.38
CA LEU A 178 6.40 10.54 7.79
C LEU A 178 6.67 9.26 8.57
N VAL A 179 7.83 9.22 9.22
CA VAL A 179 8.31 8.13 10.06
C VAL A 179 8.33 8.66 11.49
N GLY A 180 7.14 8.71 12.05
CA GLY A 180 6.83 9.15 13.41
C GLY A 180 5.42 8.68 13.74
N CYS A 181 5.08 8.69 15.02
CA CYS A 181 3.89 8.04 15.55
C CYS A 181 2.66 8.94 15.52
N SER A 182 1.49 8.33 15.38
CA SER A 182 0.16 8.96 15.52
C SER A 182 -0.15 10.17 14.61
N LEU A 183 0.64 10.45 13.57
CA LEU A 183 0.50 11.62 12.68
C LEU A 183 -0.71 11.55 11.72
N ALA A 184 -1.53 10.51 11.82
CA ALA A 184 -2.70 10.27 10.99
C ALA A 184 -3.89 9.85 11.85
N GLU A 185 -4.38 10.73 12.71
CA GLU A 185 -5.62 10.48 13.45
C GLU A 185 -6.81 10.20 12.52
N ARG A 186 -7.87 9.57 13.05
CA ARG A 186 -9.00 9.07 12.26
C ARG A 186 -9.75 10.19 11.53
N ASP A 187 -9.79 11.38 12.09
CA ASP A 187 -10.25 12.57 11.36
C ASP A 187 -9.20 12.97 10.32
N VAL A 188 -9.45 12.58 9.08
CA VAL A 188 -8.55 12.83 7.95
C VAL A 188 -8.44 14.30 7.58
N THR A 189 -9.40 15.15 7.98
CA THR A 189 -9.44 16.56 7.57
C THR A 189 -8.61 17.47 8.46
N THR A 190 -8.34 17.04 9.69
CA THR A 190 -7.67 17.85 10.72
C THR A 190 -6.36 17.26 11.21
N ASN A 191 -5.98 16.03 10.81
CA ASN A 191 -4.74 15.42 11.27
C ASN A 191 -3.46 16.10 10.73
N TYR A 192 -2.34 15.85 11.41
CA TYR A 192 -1.03 16.41 11.08
C TYR A 192 -0.62 16.20 9.61
N ALA A 193 -0.79 14.98 9.09
CA ALA A 193 -0.43 14.67 7.70
C ALA A 193 -1.22 15.49 6.68
N HIS A 194 -2.51 15.72 6.93
CA HIS A 194 -3.37 16.54 6.07
C HIS A 194 -2.96 18.02 6.14
N GLN A 195 -2.77 18.56 7.34
CA GLN A 195 -2.28 19.93 7.52
C GLN A 195 -0.93 20.14 6.83
N LEU A 196 0.02 19.21 7.00
CA LEU A 196 1.34 19.30 6.38
C LEU A 196 1.24 19.30 4.85
N ALA A 197 0.39 18.46 4.27
CA ALA A 197 0.17 18.42 2.83
C ALA A 197 -0.36 19.75 2.29
N LEU A 198 -1.34 20.36 2.97
CA LEU A 198 -1.86 21.67 2.59
C LEU A 198 -0.79 22.78 2.73
N SER A 199 -0.03 22.78 3.83
CA SER A 199 1.04 23.76 4.06
C SER A 199 2.18 23.62 3.05
N LEU A 200 2.53 22.40 2.62
CA LEU A 200 3.52 22.17 1.56
C LEU A 200 3.01 22.66 0.20
N ASP A 201 1.73 22.44 -0.12
CA ASP A 201 1.13 22.93 -1.37
C ASP A 201 1.15 24.46 -1.44
N GLN A 202 0.90 25.14 -0.30
CA GLN A 202 1.04 26.60 -0.19
C GLN A 202 2.48 27.09 -0.42
N GLN A 203 3.48 26.26 -0.12
CA GLN A 203 4.89 26.51 -0.41
C GLN A 203 5.30 26.07 -1.83
N GLY A 204 4.35 25.67 -2.68
CA GLY A 204 4.61 25.23 -4.05
C GLY A 204 5.17 23.81 -4.16
N ILE A 205 5.01 22.98 -3.12
CA ILE A 205 5.46 21.58 -3.07
C ILE A 205 4.25 20.66 -3.01
N ARG A 206 3.80 20.20 -4.19
CA ARG A 206 2.69 19.25 -4.30
C ARG A 206 3.20 17.81 -4.30
N THR A 207 2.97 17.10 -3.20
CA THR A 207 3.47 15.72 -2.99
C THR A 207 2.42 14.81 -2.34
N ASP A 208 2.55 13.50 -2.60
CA ASP A 208 1.87 12.46 -1.81
C ASP A 208 2.48 12.41 -0.39
N ILE A 209 1.65 12.18 0.64
CA ILE A 209 2.12 12.05 2.03
C ILE A 209 1.61 10.76 2.66
N ALA A 210 2.51 9.96 3.23
CA ALA A 210 2.15 8.81 4.04
C ALA A 210 2.54 8.98 5.51
N ALA A 211 1.58 8.73 6.38
CA ALA A 211 1.71 8.82 7.83
C ALA A 211 1.11 7.59 8.50
N ARG A 212 1.44 7.36 9.78
CA ARG A 212 0.95 6.22 10.55
C ARG A 212 0.04 6.66 11.67
N ARG A 213 -0.94 5.81 11.99
CA ARG A 213 -1.94 6.03 13.04
C ARG A 213 -1.44 5.57 14.41
N THR A 214 -0.60 4.54 14.42
CA THR A 214 -0.08 3.90 15.63
C THR A 214 1.43 4.15 15.78
N ASP A 215 2.01 3.59 16.84
CA ASP A 215 3.44 3.66 17.08
C ASP A 215 4.23 2.97 15.96
N VAL A 216 5.41 3.50 15.66
CA VAL A 216 6.25 3.12 14.51
C VAL A 216 7.64 2.73 15.00
N MET A 217 8.11 1.60 14.51
CA MET A 217 9.48 1.13 14.70
C MET A 217 10.15 0.90 13.34
N VAL A 218 11.47 1.10 13.28
CA VAL A 218 12.28 0.75 12.11
C VAL A 218 13.23 -0.39 12.47
N SER A 219 13.00 -1.56 11.88
CA SER A 219 13.83 -2.74 12.11
C SER A 219 15.21 -2.58 11.49
N GLN A 220 16.16 -3.46 11.87
CA GLN A 220 17.54 -3.43 11.35
C GLN A 220 17.63 -3.43 9.81
N SER A 221 16.65 -4.01 9.11
CA SER A 221 16.57 -4.02 7.64
C SER A 221 15.95 -2.74 7.02
N GLY A 222 15.65 -1.73 7.83
CA GLY A 222 15.00 -0.49 7.38
C GLY A 222 13.52 -0.66 7.02
N ARG A 223 12.87 -1.73 7.48
CA ARG A 223 11.42 -1.96 7.34
C ARG A 223 10.66 -1.31 8.50
N LYS A 224 9.48 -0.76 8.22
CA LYS A 224 8.63 -0.14 9.26
C LYS A 224 7.65 -1.17 9.81
N PHE A 225 7.56 -1.23 11.12
CA PHE A 225 6.54 -1.98 11.85
C PHE A 225 5.64 -1.00 12.57
N THR A 226 4.38 -1.40 12.78
CA THR A 226 3.38 -0.65 13.51
C THR A 226 2.87 -1.47 14.68
N GLN A 227 2.57 -0.82 15.80
CA GLN A 227 2.12 -1.51 17.01
C GLN A 227 0.60 -1.74 16.98
N SER A 228 0.17 -2.95 17.30
CA SER A 228 -1.24 -3.32 17.47
C SER A 228 -1.79 -2.82 18.83
N SER A 229 -3.12 -2.93 19.02
CA SER A 229 -3.74 -2.65 20.32
C SER A 229 -3.32 -3.59 21.44
N GLU A 230 -2.83 -4.78 21.10
CA GLU A 230 -2.33 -5.79 22.04
C GLU A 230 -0.84 -5.57 22.38
N GLY A 231 -0.19 -4.59 21.74
CA GLY A 231 1.21 -4.25 21.95
C GLY A 231 2.18 -4.94 20.97
N ASP A 232 1.69 -5.79 20.07
CA ASP A 232 2.51 -6.53 19.12
C ASP A 232 2.98 -5.66 17.95
N TRP A 233 4.24 -5.85 17.53
CA TRP A 233 4.79 -5.19 16.35
C TRP A 233 4.47 -5.96 15.08
N GLN A 234 3.73 -5.31 14.17
CA GLN A 234 3.21 -5.91 12.95
C GLN A 234 3.76 -5.21 11.70
N HIS A 235 3.95 -5.98 10.62
CA HIS A 235 4.48 -5.48 9.35
C HIS A 235 3.39 -5.48 8.28
N LYS A 236 3.30 -4.39 7.51
CA LYS A 236 2.35 -4.21 6.39
C LYS A 236 0.87 -4.22 6.80
N ILE A 237 0.55 -3.67 7.96
CA ILE A 237 -0.84 -3.37 8.32
C ILE A 237 -1.29 -2.12 7.55
N SER A 238 -2.30 -2.28 6.71
CA SER A 238 -2.73 -1.24 5.79
C SER A 238 -3.53 -0.13 6.49
N GLU A 239 -4.27 -0.52 7.51
CA GLU A 239 -5.17 0.27 8.35
C GLU A 239 -4.39 1.29 9.19
N ASP A 240 -3.17 0.92 9.60
CA ASP A 240 -2.27 1.76 10.37
C ASP A 240 -1.61 2.85 9.52
N LYS A 241 -1.75 2.79 8.19
CA LYS A 241 -1.12 3.74 7.27
C LYS A 241 -2.18 4.57 6.55
N LEU A 242 -2.14 5.88 6.77
CA LEU A 242 -2.81 6.83 5.88
C LEU A 242 -1.85 7.23 4.76
N LEU A 243 -2.29 7.12 3.52
CA LEU A 243 -1.64 7.75 2.37
C LEU A 243 -2.59 8.82 1.86
N LEU A 244 -2.13 10.06 1.71
CA LEU A 244 -2.85 11.18 1.13
C LEU A 244 -2.31 11.47 -0.26
N ARG A 245 -3.21 11.74 -1.20
CA ARG A 245 -2.93 12.06 -2.60
C ARG A 245 -3.79 13.21 -3.10
N TRP A 246 -3.24 13.98 -4.02
CA TRP A 246 -3.97 14.98 -4.77
C TRP A 246 -4.67 14.32 -5.95
N ASN A 247 -5.98 14.50 -6.07
CA ASN A 247 -6.71 14.08 -7.27
C ASN A 247 -6.50 15.07 -8.43
N LYS A 248 -7.08 14.76 -9.60
CA LYS A 248 -6.97 15.60 -10.81
C LYS A 248 -7.58 17.00 -10.65
N GLN A 249 -8.51 17.16 -9.72
CA GLN A 249 -9.17 18.43 -9.39
C GLN A 249 -8.39 19.24 -8.34
N GLY A 250 -7.24 18.76 -7.88
CA GLY A 250 -6.45 19.43 -6.84
C GLY A 250 -7.05 19.30 -5.44
N LYS A 251 -7.94 18.33 -5.20
CA LYS A 251 -8.43 17.99 -3.85
C LYS A 251 -7.53 16.94 -3.23
N LEU A 252 -7.14 17.16 -1.98
CA LEU A 252 -6.40 16.20 -1.17
C LEU A 252 -7.36 15.16 -0.57
N LEU A 253 -7.07 13.88 -0.78
CA LEU A 253 -7.89 12.76 -0.32
C LEU A 253 -7.01 11.61 0.15
N PRO A 254 -7.48 10.74 1.06
CA PRO A 254 -6.88 9.43 1.27
C PRO A 254 -6.71 8.70 -0.07
N ALA A 255 -5.60 7.98 -0.27
CA ALA A 255 -5.36 7.20 -1.49
C ALA A 255 -6.39 6.08 -1.63
N THR A 256 -6.87 5.55 -0.52
CA THR A 256 -8.02 4.63 -0.55
C THR A 256 -9.31 5.29 -1.02
N GLU A 257 -9.38 6.61 -1.20
CA GLU A 257 -10.50 7.30 -1.85
C GLU A 257 -10.12 7.76 -3.26
N ALA A 258 -8.89 8.27 -3.44
CA ALA A 258 -8.39 8.77 -4.72
C ALA A 258 -7.98 7.67 -5.72
N ASP A 259 -7.69 6.46 -5.25
CA ASP A 259 -7.18 5.34 -6.05
C ASP A 259 -8.24 4.23 -6.12
N LEU A 260 -8.77 4.02 -7.32
CA LEU A 260 -9.81 3.02 -7.59
C LEU A 260 -9.36 1.61 -7.18
N ALA A 261 -8.10 1.24 -7.42
CA ALA A 261 -7.62 -0.10 -7.09
C ALA A 261 -7.62 -0.34 -5.59
N LEU A 262 -7.19 0.66 -4.81
CA LEU A 262 -7.20 0.58 -3.35
C LEU A 262 -8.62 0.56 -2.79
N ARG A 263 -9.55 1.35 -3.36
CA ARG A 263 -10.99 1.28 -3.03
C ARG A 263 -11.52 -0.13 -3.19
N LEU A 264 -11.37 -0.69 -4.40
CA LEU A 264 -11.88 -2.02 -4.74
C LEU A 264 -11.28 -3.11 -3.85
N GLN A 265 -9.97 -3.07 -3.58
CA GLN A 265 -9.33 -4.01 -2.66
C GLN A 265 -9.88 -3.90 -1.24
N ARG A 266 -10.12 -2.67 -0.75
CA ARG A 266 -10.67 -2.45 0.59
C ARG A 266 -12.11 -2.94 0.69
N ILE A 267 -12.94 -2.62 -0.31
CA ILE A 267 -14.32 -3.07 -0.39
C ILE A 267 -14.37 -4.60 -0.41
N LYS A 268 -13.55 -5.24 -1.26
CA LYS A 268 -13.45 -6.70 -1.33
C LYS A 268 -13.11 -7.32 0.03
N ALA A 269 -12.13 -6.77 0.73
CA ALA A 269 -11.76 -7.26 2.06
C ALA A 269 -12.91 -7.15 3.08
N ILE A 270 -13.65 -6.04 3.09
CA ILE A 270 -14.82 -5.86 3.97
C ILE A 270 -15.92 -6.89 3.64
N VAL A 271 -16.21 -7.10 2.35
CA VAL A 271 -17.19 -8.10 1.90
C VAL A 271 -16.76 -9.51 2.33
N ASP A 272 -15.49 -9.87 2.16
CA ASP A 272 -14.93 -11.16 2.59
C ASP A 272 -15.02 -11.35 4.11
N GLU A 273 -14.72 -10.32 4.92
CA GLU A 273 -14.80 -10.38 6.38
C GLU A 273 -16.23 -10.53 6.89
N LEU A 274 -17.20 -9.82 6.27
CA LEU A 274 -18.63 -9.98 6.57
C LEU A 274 -19.11 -11.39 6.18
N ALA A 275 -18.72 -11.87 5.01
CA ALA A 275 -19.01 -13.20 4.50
C ALA A 275 -18.50 -14.32 5.41
N LEU A 276 -17.31 -14.13 6.00
CA LEU A 276 -16.69 -15.06 6.93
C LEU A 276 -17.21 -14.91 8.37
N GLY A 277 -18.07 -13.92 8.64
CA GLY A 277 -18.56 -13.61 9.99
C GLY A 277 -17.50 -13.06 10.94
N LYS A 278 -16.35 -12.60 10.43
CA LYS A 278 -15.28 -11.98 11.24
C LYS A 278 -15.69 -10.61 11.76
N ILE A 279 -16.49 -9.90 10.97
CA ILE A 279 -17.13 -8.64 11.36
C ILE A 279 -18.63 -8.75 11.07
N THR A 280 -19.42 -7.92 11.73
CA THR A 280 -20.87 -7.86 11.53
C THR A 280 -21.28 -6.51 10.96
N TYR A 281 -22.42 -6.45 10.27
CA TYR A 281 -22.93 -5.20 9.71
C TYR A 281 -23.10 -4.09 10.78
N PRO A 282 -23.65 -4.36 11.98
CA PRO A 282 -23.76 -3.36 13.03
C PRO A 282 -22.41 -2.89 13.61
N SER A 283 -21.34 -3.69 13.46
CA SER A 283 -20.00 -3.33 13.94
C SER A 283 -19.18 -2.53 12.92
N LEU A 284 -19.75 -2.21 11.75
CA LEU A 284 -19.05 -1.46 10.73
C LEU A 284 -18.85 -0.01 11.15
N THR A 285 -17.63 0.47 10.96
CA THR A 285 -17.28 1.89 11.13
C THR A 285 -17.94 2.74 10.04
N GLN A 286 -18.10 4.04 10.29
CA GLN A 286 -18.59 5.00 9.29
C GLN A 286 -17.78 4.96 7.99
N GLN A 287 -16.46 4.75 8.08
CA GLN A 287 -15.60 4.63 6.90
C GLN A 287 -15.86 3.34 6.12
N GLN A 288 -16.07 2.20 6.79
CA GLN A 288 -16.45 0.95 6.11
C GLN A 288 -17.81 1.08 5.44
N LEU A 289 -18.79 1.72 6.10
CA LEU A 289 -20.09 2.01 5.49
C LEU A 289 -19.96 2.90 4.25
N ALA A 290 -19.07 3.89 4.26
CA ALA A 290 -18.80 4.73 3.09
C ALA A 290 -18.20 3.93 1.92
N TYR A 291 -17.26 3.02 2.18
CA TYR A 291 -16.71 2.13 1.14
C TYR A 291 -17.79 1.21 0.56
N LEU A 292 -18.63 0.62 1.41
CA LEU A 292 -19.72 -0.22 0.93
C LEU A 292 -20.74 0.60 0.13
N ALA A 293 -21.07 1.81 0.58
CA ALA A 293 -21.95 2.71 -0.15
C ALA A 293 -21.37 3.12 -1.51
N ASP A 294 -20.04 3.23 -1.66
CA ASP A 294 -19.37 3.48 -2.95
C ASP A 294 -19.51 2.31 -3.94
N ALA A 295 -19.64 1.08 -3.46
CA ALA A 295 -19.71 -0.14 -4.26
C ALA A 295 -21.13 -0.71 -4.47
N PHE A 296 -22.04 -0.37 -3.56
CA PHE A 296 -23.43 -0.82 -3.53
C PHE A 296 -24.33 0.41 -3.34
N GLN A 297 -24.38 1.28 -4.34
CA GLN A 297 -25.20 2.49 -4.35
C GLN A 297 -26.66 2.15 -4.62
N HIS A 298 -27.54 2.63 -3.73
CA HIS A 298 -28.98 2.62 -3.95
C HIS A 298 -29.39 3.75 -4.91
N ALA A 299 -30.52 3.57 -5.61
CA ALA A 299 -31.04 4.57 -6.54
C ALA A 299 -31.41 5.90 -5.86
N ASP A 300 -31.90 5.83 -4.61
CA ASP A 300 -32.32 6.97 -3.79
C ASP A 300 -31.19 7.56 -2.92
N GLU A 301 -29.94 7.36 -3.32
CA GLU A 301 -28.71 7.67 -2.56
C GLU A 301 -28.45 6.75 -1.34
N GLY A 302 -27.18 6.56 -0.99
CA GLY A 302 -26.75 5.72 0.13
C GLY A 302 -26.49 4.26 -0.21
N LEU A 303 -26.34 3.43 0.82
CA LEU A 303 -25.99 2.01 0.71
C LEU A 303 -27.22 1.15 0.40
N ASP A 304 -27.18 0.41 -0.71
CA ASP A 304 -28.11 -0.67 -1.01
C ASP A 304 -27.78 -1.91 -0.16
N VAL A 305 -28.33 -1.92 1.05
CA VAL A 305 -28.15 -3.01 2.02
C VAL A 305 -28.67 -4.33 1.45
N LYS A 306 -29.74 -4.31 0.65
CA LYS A 306 -30.32 -5.55 0.09
C LYS A 306 -29.33 -6.19 -0.88
N ARG A 307 -28.81 -5.42 -1.83
CA ARG A 307 -27.81 -5.89 -2.81
C ARG A 307 -26.53 -6.33 -2.11
N LEU A 308 -26.08 -5.58 -1.10
CA LEU A 308 -24.94 -5.96 -0.27
C LEU A 308 -25.16 -7.31 0.39
N MET A 309 -26.29 -7.51 1.09
CA MET A 309 -26.57 -8.77 1.79
C MET A 309 -26.72 -9.94 0.83
N GLN A 310 -27.33 -9.74 -0.35
CA GLN A 310 -27.37 -10.75 -1.39
C GLN A 310 -25.96 -11.12 -1.85
N THR A 311 -25.10 -10.14 -2.13
CA THR A 311 -23.70 -10.38 -2.51
C THR A 311 -22.92 -11.09 -1.39
N ILE A 312 -23.20 -10.81 -0.12
CA ILE A 312 -22.50 -11.43 1.03
C ILE A 312 -22.98 -12.85 1.31
N PHE A 313 -24.24 -13.19 1.09
CA PHE A 313 -24.81 -14.47 1.54
C PHE A 313 -25.15 -15.43 0.40
N ASP A 314 -25.28 -14.96 -0.83
CA ASP A 314 -25.39 -15.80 -2.03
C ASP A 314 -23.99 -16.11 -2.57
N ALA A 315 -23.65 -17.40 -2.70
CA ALA A 315 -22.32 -17.81 -3.15
C ALA A 315 -22.05 -17.46 -4.62
N GLU A 316 -23.05 -17.59 -5.48
CA GLU A 316 -22.94 -17.34 -6.92
C GLU A 316 -22.79 -15.83 -7.19
N GLN A 317 -23.62 -15.00 -6.57
CA GLN A 317 -23.53 -13.54 -6.73
C GLN A 317 -22.23 -12.98 -6.20
N ARG A 318 -21.73 -13.50 -5.06
CA ARG A 318 -20.42 -13.12 -4.51
C ARG A 318 -19.29 -13.46 -5.46
N GLN A 319 -19.33 -14.66 -6.05
CA GLN A 319 -18.30 -15.11 -6.98
C GLN A 319 -18.32 -14.24 -8.24
N ALA A 320 -19.50 -13.94 -8.79
CA ALA A 320 -19.64 -13.03 -9.94
C ALA A 320 -19.06 -11.64 -9.63
N TRP A 321 -19.44 -11.05 -8.50
CA TRP A 321 -18.93 -9.74 -8.07
C TRP A 321 -17.41 -9.75 -7.85
N HIS A 322 -16.85 -10.80 -7.24
CA HIS A 322 -15.39 -10.96 -7.09
C HIS A 322 -14.66 -11.02 -8.43
N GLN A 323 -15.25 -11.67 -9.44
CA GLN A 323 -14.65 -11.73 -10.77
C GLN A 323 -14.66 -10.36 -11.45
N GLU A 324 -15.74 -9.59 -11.32
CA GLU A 324 -15.79 -8.21 -11.83
C GLU A 324 -14.71 -7.32 -11.22
N VAL A 325 -14.57 -7.39 -9.89
CA VAL A 325 -13.52 -6.68 -9.16
C VAL A 325 -12.14 -7.11 -9.63
N TYR A 326 -11.89 -8.42 -9.73
CA TYR A 326 -10.60 -8.95 -10.19
C TYR A 326 -10.24 -8.46 -11.60
N GLN A 327 -11.19 -8.53 -12.53
CA GLN A 327 -10.99 -8.13 -13.92
C GLN A 327 -10.68 -6.63 -14.02
N LEU A 328 -11.44 -5.78 -13.32
CA LEU A 328 -11.16 -4.35 -13.28
C LEU A 328 -9.77 -4.06 -12.69
N LEU A 329 -9.35 -4.79 -11.64
CA LEU A 329 -8.01 -4.63 -11.06
C LEU A 329 -6.87 -4.98 -12.02
N GLN A 330 -7.09 -5.84 -13.02
CA GLN A 330 -6.09 -6.13 -14.07
C GLN A 330 -5.90 -4.95 -15.03
N LEU A 331 -6.91 -4.08 -15.18
CA LEU A 331 -6.89 -2.93 -16.09
C LEU A 331 -6.19 -1.70 -15.47
N GLN A 332 -4.97 -1.88 -14.95
CA GLN A 332 -4.25 -0.84 -14.21
C GLN A 332 -4.08 0.49 -14.97
N ARG A 333 -3.95 0.43 -16.30
CA ARG A 333 -3.74 1.61 -17.15
C ARG A 333 -4.96 2.55 -17.19
N ILE A 334 -6.16 2.04 -16.98
CA ILE A 334 -7.39 2.85 -17.05
C ILE A 334 -7.86 3.35 -15.68
N HIS A 335 -7.33 2.81 -14.57
CA HIS A 335 -7.70 3.25 -13.21
C HIS A 335 -7.63 4.78 -13.02
N PRO A 336 -6.62 5.51 -13.53
CA PRO A 336 -6.58 6.97 -13.40
C PRO A 336 -7.72 7.71 -14.13
N GLN A 337 -8.35 7.08 -15.12
CA GLN A 337 -9.50 7.63 -15.86
C GLN A 337 -10.80 7.38 -15.10
N LEU A 338 -10.87 6.25 -14.38
CA LEU A 338 -12.03 5.83 -13.61
C LEU A 338 -11.99 6.30 -12.14
N ALA A 339 -10.88 6.91 -11.70
CA ALA A 339 -10.64 7.28 -10.31
C ALA A 339 -11.71 8.19 -9.69
N ASN A 340 -12.43 8.97 -10.50
CA ASN A 340 -13.49 9.87 -10.03
C ASN A 340 -14.89 9.24 -10.03
N LEU A 341 -15.03 8.02 -10.55
CA LEU A 341 -16.29 7.28 -10.51
C LEU A 341 -16.44 6.58 -9.15
N SER A 342 -17.68 6.26 -8.76
CA SER A 342 -17.91 5.30 -7.68
C SER A 342 -17.38 3.92 -8.08
N SER A 343 -17.04 3.08 -7.11
CA SER A 343 -16.63 1.69 -7.40
C SER A 343 -17.74 0.94 -8.15
N GLN A 344 -19.02 1.17 -7.81
CA GLN A 344 -20.15 0.63 -8.56
C GLN A 344 -20.15 1.06 -10.04
N ALA A 345 -20.00 2.37 -10.31
CA ALA A 345 -20.01 2.90 -11.67
C ALA A 345 -18.78 2.42 -12.47
N ALA A 346 -17.62 2.29 -11.83
CA ALA A 346 -16.42 1.76 -12.48
C ALA A 346 -16.56 0.27 -12.84
N LEU A 347 -17.17 -0.53 -11.96
CA LEU A 347 -17.48 -1.93 -12.23
C LEU A 347 -18.50 -2.06 -13.37
N GLN A 348 -19.57 -1.27 -13.35
CA GLN A 348 -20.57 -1.25 -14.43
C GLN A 348 -19.94 -0.90 -15.77
N LEU A 349 -19.14 0.17 -15.83
CA LEU A 349 -18.47 0.56 -17.08
C LEU A 349 -17.51 -0.53 -17.58
N SER A 350 -16.83 -1.23 -16.67
CA SER A 350 -15.99 -2.38 -17.02
C SER A 350 -16.79 -3.57 -17.54
N GLN A 351 -18.00 -3.82 -17.02
CA GLN A 351 -18.91 -4.83 -17.55
C GLN A 351 -19.40 -4.43 -18.94
N ASP A 352 -19.92 -3.22 -19.09
CA ASP A 352 -20.43 -2.70 -20.37
C ASP A 352 -19.34 -2.75 -21.46
N TRP A 353 -18.09 -2.44 -21.12
CA TRP A 353 -17.00 -2.50 -22.07
C TRP A 353 -16.70 -3.93 -22.55
N ARG A 354 -16.74 -4.90 -21.63
CA ARG A 354 -16.56 -6.32 -21.96
C ARG A 354 -17.71 -6.85 -22.79
N GLU A 355 -18.94 -6.52 -22.44
CA GLU A 355 -20.12 -6.91 -23.21
C GLU A 355 -20.09 -6.35 -24.62
N ASN A 356 -19.77 -5.06 -24.75
CA ASN A 356 -19.61 -4.41 -26.05
C ASN A 356 -18.48 -5.00 -26.86
N GLN A 357 -17.32 -5.29 -26.24
CA GLN A 357 -16.20 -5.95 -26.90
C GLN A 357 -16.59 -7.34 -27.41
N ALA A 358 -17.25 -8.14 -26.56
CA ALA A 358 -17.71 -9.48 -26.90
C ALA A 358 -18.71 -9.48 -28.06
N LYS A 359 -19.73 -8.62 -27.95
CA LYS A 359 -20.75 -8.44 -28.97
C LYS A 359 -20.13 -7.98 -30.29
N SER A 360 -19.26 -6.98 -30.26
CA SER A 360 -18.61 -6.44 -31.45
C SER A 360 -17.74 -7.49 -32.15
N ILE A 361 -16.97 -8.29 -31.40
CA ILE A 361 -16.15 -9.38 -31.96
C ILE A 361 -17.05 -10.46 -32.57
N ALA A 362 -18.12 -10.85 -31.89
CA ALA A 362 -19.07 -11.84 -32.39
C ALA A 362 -19.78 -11.35 -33.68
N GLU A 363 -20.20 -10.09 -33.73
CA GLU A 363 -20.82 -9.46 -34.91
C GLU A 363 -19.83 -9.34 -36.09
N LEU A 364 -18.58 -8.97 -35.82
CA LEU A 364 -17.52 -8.95 -36.84
C LEU A 364 -17.26 -10.34 -37.42
N ALA A 365 -17.20 -11.37 -36.56
CA ALA A 365 -17.01 -12.75 -36.98
C ALA A 365 -18.19 -13.26 -37.82
N MET A 366 -19.43 -12.96 -37.42
CA MET A 366 -20.63 -13.32 -38.17
C MET A 366 -20.69 -12.58 -39.52
N THR A 367 -20.35 -11.29 -39.54
CA THR A 367 -20.34 -10.48 -40.78
C THR A 367 -19.29 -10.99 -41.76
N ALA A 368 -18.08 -11.31 -41.29
CA ALA A 368 -17.03 -11.91 -42.11
C ALA A 368 -17.48 -13.24 -42.73
N ARG A 369 -18.18 -14.10 -41.97
CA ARG A 369 -18.74 -15.36 -42.48
C ARG A 369 -19.86 -15.18 -43.50
N LYS A 370 -20.70 -14.16 -43.32
CA LYS A 370 -21.84 -13.89 -44.20
C LYS A 370 -21.47 -13.06 -45.43
N ASN A 371 -20.22 -12.58 -45.52
CA ASN A 371 -19.81 -11.77 -46.64
C ASN A 371 -19.76 -12.59 -47.92
N THR A 372 -20.70 -12.32 -48.82
CA THR A 372 -20.84 -12.95 -50.14
C THR A 372 -20.46 -12.02 -51.28
N ALA A 373 -19.88 -10.84 -50.99
CA ALA A 373 -19.47 -9.89 -52.01
C ALA A 373 -18.30 -10.47 -52.85
N PRO A 374 -18.49 -10.74 -54.15
CA PRO A 374 -17.52 -11.47 -54.98
C PRO A 374 -16.18 -10.73 -55.18
N GLU A 375 -16.13 -9.43 -54.91
CA GLU A 375 -14.94 -8.58 -55.12
C GLU A 375 -14.26 -8.11 -53.83
N VAL A 376 -14.85 -8.34 -52.64
CA VAL A 376 -14.28 -7.91 -51.36
C VAL A 376 -14.25 -9.08 -50.39
N ASN A 377 -13.06 -9.68 -50.21
CA ASN A 377 -12.87 -10.74 -49.24
C ASN A 377 -12.59 -10.13 -47.86
N ILE A 378 -13.51 -10.31 -46.90
CA ILE A 378 -13.33 -9.82 -45.52
C ILE A 378 -12.94 -11.01 -44.65
N THR A 379 -11.67 -11.10 -44.31
CA THR A 379 -11.14 -12.08 -43.36
C THR A 379 -10.98 -11.44 -41.98
N ALA A 380 -11.81 -11.86 -41.02
CA ALA A 380 -11.67 -11.48 -39.62
C ALA A 380 -10.84 -12.54 -38.88
N GLN A 381 -9.61 -12.21 -38.50
CA GLN A 381 -8.79 -13.06 -37.65
C GLN A 381 -8.98 -12.65 -36.18
N ILE A 382 -9.62 -13.53 -35.40
CA ILE A 382 -9.75 -13.33 -33.96
C ILE A 382 -8.46 -13.82 -33.29
N ALA A 383 -7.66 -12.90 -32.76
CA ALA A 383 -6.44 -13.21 -32.00
C ALA A 383 -6.58 -12.75 -30.54
N PRO A 384 -7.38 -13.43 -29.71
CA PRO A 384 -7.46 -13.10 -28.30
C PRO A 384 -6.14 -13.50 -27.62
N GLN A 385 -5.54 -12.57 -26.86
CA GLN A 385 -4.28 -12.83 -26.17
C GLN A 385 -4.43 -13.84 -25.03
N ALA A 386 -5.60 -13.89 -24.39
CA ALA A 386 -6.03 -14.95 -23.48
C ALA A 386 -7.57 -14.88 -23.29
N PHE A 387 -8.22 -16.03 -23.16
CA PHE A 387 -9.58 -16.15 -22.63
C PHE A 387 -9.52 -17.04 -21.40
N TYR A 388 -10.06 -16.55 -20.28
CA TYR A 388 -10.18 -17.32 -19.06
C TYR A 388 -11.64 -17.70 -18.87
N ILE A 389 -11.95 -18.99 -18.92
CA ILE A 389 -13.28 -19.52 -18.64
C ILE A 389 -13.10 -20.42 -17.42
N GLU A 390 -13.57 -19.98 -16.26
CA GLU A 390 -13.56 -20.79 -15.04
C GLU A 390 -14.93 -21.42 -14.83
N HIS A 391 -14.94 -22.75 -14.70
CA HIS A 391 -16.09 -23.66 -14.51
C HIS A 391 -17.01 -23.97 -15.73
N PRO A 392 -17.52 -25.24 -15.81
CA PRO A 392 -18.31 -25.75 -16.93
C PRO A 392 -19.81 -25.39 -16.86
N THR A 393 -20.23 -24.53 -15.93
CA THR A 393 -21.55 -23.93 -15.98
C THR A 393 -21.52 -22.82 -17.02
N PHE A 394 -21.83 -23.17 -18.27
CA PHE A 394 -21.77 -22.35 -19.50
C PHE A 394 -22.56 -21.01 -19.46
N ASN A 395 -23.09 -20.60 -18.31
CA ASN A 395 -24.09 -19.55 -18.16
C ASN A 395 -23.64 -18.32 -17.37
N THR A 396 -22.44 -18.26 -16.79
CA THR A 396 -22.09 -17.11 -15.93
C THR A 396 -21.69 -15.84 -16.71
N LEU A 397 -21.23 -15.95 -17.96
CA LEU A 397 -21.12 -14.82 -18.90
C LEU A 397 -21.42 -15.29 -20.33
N ALA A 398 -22.65 -15.08 -20.79
CA ALA A 398 -23.07 -15.39 -22.17
C ALA A 398 -22.13 -14.78 -23.24
N SER A 399 -21.51 -13.65 -22.93
CA SER A 399 -20.52 -12.94 -23.74
C SER A 399 -19.20 -13.72 -23.89
N GLU A 400 -18.67 -14.31 -22.81
CA GLU A 400 -17.45 -15.13 -22.83
C GLU A 400 -17.68 -16.46 -23.55
N THR A 401 -18.86 -17.06 -23.35
CA THR A 401 -19.28 -18.25 -24.11
C THR A 401 -19.39 -17.94 -25.61
N ALA A 402 -19.99 -16.81 -25.98
CA ALA A 402 -20.09 -16.38 -27.38
C ALA A 402 -18.71 -16.15 -28.02
N LEU A 403 -17.78 -15.53 -27.28
CA LEU A 403 -16.40 -15.32 -27.72
C LEU A 403 -15.63 -16.64 -27.85
N GLY A 404 -15.78 -17.56 -26.89
CA GLY A 404 -15.20 -18.89 -26.94
C GLY A 404 -15.70 -19.69 -28.15
N LEU A 405 -17.01 -19.66 -28.43
CA LEU A 405 -17.60 -20.28 -29.60
C LEU A 405 -17.16 -19.62 -30.92
N ALA A 406 -17.06 -18.28 -30.96
CA ALA A 406 -16.57 -17.56 -32.13
C ALA A 406 -15.11 -17.92 -32.43
N TRP A 407 -14.27 -18.02 -31.39
CA TRP A 407 -12.87 -18.43 -31.51
C TRP A 407 -12.75 -19.89 -31.94
N LEU A 408 -13.45 -20.84 -31.30
CA LEU A 408 -13.45 -22.26 -31.69
C LEU A 408 -13.84 -22.44 -33.16
N ALA A 409 -14.86 -21.70 -33.61
CA ALA A 409 -15.32 -21.77 -34.99
C ALA A 409 -14.40 -21.01 -35.98
N ALA A 410 -13.52 -20.10 -35.52
CA ALA A 410 -12.44 -19.54 -36.34
C ALA A 410 -11.27 -20.55 -36.47
N CYS A 411 -10.96 -21.29 -35.40
CA CYS A 411 -9.97 -22.36 -35.39
C CYS A 411 -10.34 -23.50 -36.35
N SER A 412 -11.61 -23.92 -36.38
CA SER A 412 -12.09 -25.00 -37.26
C SER A 412 -12.05 -24.64 -38.75
N GLN A 413 -11.95 -23.34 -39.08
CA GLN A 413 -11.85 -22.82 -40.44
C GLN A 413 -10.39 -22.55 -40.87
N GLU A 414 -9.39 -22.95 -40.06
CA GLU A 414 -7.94 -22.70 -40.26
C GLU A 414 -7.54 -21.21 -40.37
N THR A 415 -8.46 -20.30 -40.06
CA THR A 415 -8.23 -18.85 -40.11
C THR A 415 -7.43 -18.30 -38.92
N ALA A 416 -7.19 -19.13 -37.90
CA ALA A 416 -6.41 -18.79 -36.71
C ALA A 416 -5.55 -19.99 -36.24
N LYS A 417 -4.32 -19.71 -35.77
CA LYS A 417 -3.48 -20.71 -35.07
C LYS A 417 -3.93 -20.83 -33.61
N CYS A 418 -4.53 -21.95 -33.25
CA CYS A 418 -5.14 -22.14 -31.93
C CYS A 418 -4.32 -23.08 -31.04
N ARG A 419 -4.17 -22.71 -29.77
CA ARG A 419 -3.63 -23.57 -28.70
C ARG A 419 -4.59 -23.53 -27.51
N CYS A 420 -5.22 -24.66 -27.21
CA CYS A 420 -6.00 -24.82 -25.98
C CYS A 420 -5.09 -25.37 -24.87
N PHE A 421 -5.12 -24.73 -23.70
CA PHE A 421 -4.52 -25.28 -22.48
C PHE A 421 -5.65 -25.55 -21.50
N SER A 422 -5.85 -26.83 -21.15
CA SER A 422 -6.77 -27.23 -20.08
C SER A 422 -6.00 -27.28 -18.76
N LEU A 423 -6.31 -26.39 -17.83
CA LEU A 423 -5.89 -26.50 -16.45
C LEU A 423 -6.98 -27.27 -15.70
N MET A 424 -6.88 -28.61 -15.69
CA MET A 424 -7.71 -29.42 -14.80
C MET A 424 -7.25 -29.18 -13.35
N PRO A 425 -8.16 -28.95 -12.39
CA PRO A 425 -7.80 -29.01 -10.99
C PRO A 425 -7.31 -30.44 -10.69
N SER A 426 -6.10 -30.58 -10.16
CA SER A 426 -5.58 -31.88 -9.75
C SER A 426 -6.45 -32.44 -8.63
N SER A 427 -7.31 -33.42 -8.93
CA SER A 427 -7.93 -34.28 -7.92
C SER A 427 -6.88 -35.26 -7.41
N THR A 428 -5.98 -34.80 -6.54
CA THR A 428 -5.13 -35.69 -5.75
C THR A 428 -5.66 -35.71 -4.33
N ASN A 429 -6.56 -36.66 -4.05
CA ASN A 429 -6.72 -37.26 -2.73
C ASN A 429 -7.40 -38.63 -2.86
N SER A 430 -6.57 -39.64 -3.08
CA SER A 430 -6.81 -40.99 -2.55
C SER A 430 -5.46 -41.57 -2.15
N LYS A 431 -5.20 -41.45 -0.83
CA LYS A 431 -4.12 -42.06 -0.04
C LYS A 431 -4.24 -43.60 0.00
N PRO A 432 -3.20 -44.34 0.40
CA PRO A 432 -2.72 -44.37 1.80
C PRO A 432 -1.55 -43.44 2.11
#